data_AF-A0ABD3MB56-F1
#
_entry.id   AF-A0ABD3MB56-F1
#
_cell.length_a   1.000
_cell.length_b   1.000
_cell.length_c   1.000
_cell.angle_alpha   90.00
_cell.angle_beta   90.00
_cell.angle_gamma   90.00
#
_symmetry.space_group_name_H-M   'P 1'
#
loop_
_entity.id
_entity.type
_entity.pdbx_description
1 polymer ?
#
loop_
_entity_poly.entity_id
_entity_poly.type
_entity_poly.pdbx_seq_one_letter_code
_entity_poly.pdbx_strand_id
1 'polypeptide(L)'
;MNMPLTMKASVHPIIVSITLFVVHCIGITNSLSLHHISTNVDLRDEVIISIARRDVLRRTAASATATAVSLASHPSPCYSAADDTIATTTGLARRLSLRDPSQLKNSVFNIPPKAQVYPDFLRGQWDVTMKYRGFLFPSTSIPKEKLVSDISIPGFQKLSIAQVADVGRELTTYQMSIDPVTGFEDRSISLTTSINAHLGYDAVREILYNRKDNPNRISIDFIPNRTRNANRIELFCNARESELVVVPQAPTSSSASSSSSQTDTSTIFVCSEHIRQVTFGLSQEFGVARQVVGNYAHFWTWKEDNNNQENNIMTGNLLTAAYLDAQDALFFEEPSKPVVVYSHDLVARKRS
;
A
#
# COMPACT_ATOMS: atom_id res chain seq x y z
N MET A 1 -20.02 -44.97 -83.06
CA MET A 1 -18.73 -44.38 -82.69
C MET A 1 -18.96 -43.42 -81.53
N ASN A 2 -18.03 -43.41 -80.58
CA ASN A 2 -17.91 -42.58 -79.38
C ASN A 2 -18.61 -43.06 -78.10
N MET A 3 -17.79 -43.86 -77.42
CA MET A 3 -17.67 -44.17 -76.00
C MET A 3 -17.10 -42.93 -75.21
N PRO A 4 -16.78 -43.02 -73.91
CA PRO A 4 -17.37 -42.19 -72.84
C PRO A 4 -16.35 -41.28 -72.14
N LEU A 5 -16.76 -40.52 -71.10
CA LEU A 5 -15.82 -40.00 -70.10
C LEU A 5 -16.46 -39.77 -68.72
N THR A 6 -16.06 -40.65 -67.80
CA THR A 6 -16.11 -40.56 -66.34
C THR A 6 -15.26 -39.40 -65.81
N MET A 7 -15.83 -38.57 -64.94
CA MET A 7 -15.12 -37.52 -64.19
C MET A 7 -14.64 -38.05 -62.83
N LYS A 8 -13.33 -38.00 -62.59
CA LYS A 8 -12.66 -38.30 -61.32
C LYS A 8 -12.76 -37.09 -60.37
N ALA A 9 -13.18 -37.32 -59.12
CA ALA A 9 -13.01 -36.37 -58.03
C ALA A 9 -11.58 -36.46 -57.48
N SER A 10 -10.87 -35.33 -57.45
CA SER A 10 -9.54 -35.17 -56.86
C SER A 10 -9.67 -34.49 -55.50
N VAL A 11 -9.33 -35.20 -54.43
CA VAL A 11 -9.26 -34.69 -53.06
C VAL A 11 -7.85 -34.18 -52.82
N HIS A 12 -7.69 -32.87 -52.60
CA HIS A 12 -6.44 -32.26 -52.12
C HIS A 12 -6.50 -32.17 -50.58
N PRO A 13 -5.48 -32.64 -49.84
CA PRO A 13 -5.39 -32.37 -48.42
C PRO A 13 -4.81 -30.96 -48.18
N ILE A 14 -5.56 -30.12 -47.46
CA ILE A 14 -5.07 -28.86 -46.91
C ILE A 14 -4.22 -29.21 -45.67
N ILE A 15 -2.91 -29.02 -45.80
CA ILE A 15 -1.97 -29.08 -44.68
C ILE A 15 -2.14 -27.79 -43.87
N VAL A 16 -2.76 -27.89 -42.69
CA VAL A 16 -2.77 -26.81 -41.68
C VAL A 16 -1.54 -27.00 -40.80
N SER A 17 -0.57 -26.08 -40.97
CA SER A 17 0.64 -26.00 -40.16
C SER A 17 0.30 -25.52 -38.74
N ILE A 18 0.32 -26.43 -37.77
CA ILE A 18 0.22 -26.11 -36.35
C ILE A 18 1.61 -25.63 -35.89
N THR A 19 1.76 -24.31 -35.75
CA THR A 19 2.97 -23.74 -35.15
C THR A 19 2.80 -23.76 -33.63
N LEU A 20 3.49 -24.71 -32.99
CA LEU A 20 3.58 -24.88 -31.54
C LEU A 20 4.49 -23.78 -30.96
N PHE A 21 3.92 -22.78 -30.29
CA PHE A 21 4.69 -21.80 -29.51
C PHE A 21 5.03 -22.40 -28.14
N VAL A 22 6.25 -22.93 -28.02
CA VAL A 22 6.86 -23.30 -26.74
C VAL A 22 7.44 -22.04 -26.11
N VAL A 23 6.81 -21.52 -25.06
CA VAL A 23 7.37 -20.43 -24.24
C VAL A 23 8.46 -21.03 -23.35
N HIS A 24 9.72 -20.72 -23.68
CA HIS A 24 10.87 -20.97 -22.82
C HIS A 24 10.82 -20.00 -21.63
N CYS A 25 10.65 -20.55 -20.43
CA CYS A 25 10.97 -19.86 -19.18
C CYS A 25 12.49 -19.80 -19.04
N ILE A 26 13.10 -18.66 -19.39
CA ILE A 26 14.50 -18.38 -19.06
C ILE A 26 14.58 -18.07 -17.57
N GLY A 27 15.09 -19.02 -16.80
CA GLY A 27 15.60 -18.79 -15.46
C GLY A 27 16.87 -17.97 -15.54
N ILE A 28 16.85 -16.74 -15.02
CA ILE A 28 18.07 -15.96 -14.78
C ILE A 28 18.52 -16.26 -13.36
N THR A 29 19.48 -17.16 -13.23
CA THR A 29 20.37 -17.26 -12.08
C THR A 29 21.50 -16.24 -12.25
N ASN A 30 21.49 -15.13 -11.51
CA ASN A 30 22.65 -14.25 -11.44
C ASN A 30 23.56 -14.67 -10.27
N SER A 31 24.58 -15.44 -10.63
CA SER A 31 25.87 -15.49 -9.94
C SER A 31 26.64 -14.22 -10.32
N LEU A 32 27.14 -13.45 -9.35
CA LEU A 32 28.10 -12.37 -9.60
C LEU A 32 29.36 -12.59 -8.76
N SER A 33 30.42 -12.91 -9.49
CA SER A 33 31.82 -12.92 -9.09
C SER A 33 32.31 -11.51 -8.81
N LEU A 34 33.17 -11.38 -7.80
CA LEU A 34 34.02 -10.22 -7.57
C LEU A 34 34.85 -9.91 -8.83
N HIS A 35 34.93 -8.63 -9.20
CA HIS A 35 36.18 -8.03 -9.66
C HIS A 35 36.24 -6.55 -9.31
N HIS A 36 37.43 -6.18 -8.87
CA HIS A 36 37.89 -4.96 -8.25
C HIS A 36 38.39 -4.01 -9.34
N ILE A 37 37.84 -2.79 -9.48
CA ILE A 37 38.54 -1.67 -10.11
C ILE A 37 38.26 -0.40 -9.33
N SER A 38 39.37 0.19 -8.89
CA SER A 38 39.55 1.45 -8.18
C SER A 38 39.60 2.62 -9.17
N THR A 39 38.98 3.75 -8.82
CA THR A 39 39.58 5.08 -9.04
C THR A 39 39.03 6.08 -8.02
N ASN A 40 39.97 6.69 -7.30
CA ASN A 40 39.82 7.84 -6.40
C ASN A 40 39.19 9.06 -7.10
N VAL A 41 38.22 9.69 -6.46
CA VAL A 41 38.03 11.15 -6.47
C VAL A 41 37.73 11.60 -5.03
N ASP A 42 38.36 12.72 -4.69
CA ASP A 42 38.76 13.19 -3.38
C ASP A 42 37.61 13.53 -2.42
N LEU A 43 37.89 13.26 -1.14
CA LEU A 43 37.05 13.42 0.04
C LEU A 43 37.15 14.84 0.57
N ARG A 44 36.08 15.66 0.56
CA ARG A 44 35.68 16.61 1.63
C ARG A 44 34.24 17.06 1.43
N ASP A 45 33.34 16.50 2.25
CA ASP A 45 32.08 17.06 2.77
C ASP A 45 31.03 15.95 2.95
N GLU A 46 31.25 15.10 3.96
CA GLU A 46 30.25 14.19 4.49
C GLU A 46 30.08 14.40 6.01
N VAL A 47 28.99 15.05 6.40
CA VAL A 47 28.27 14.74 7.64
C VAL A 47 26.77 14.83 7.33
N ILE A 48 26.23 13.80 6.68
CA ILE A 48 24.81 13.48 6.76
C ILE A 48 24.70 12.02 7.18
N ILE A 49 24.16 11.83 8.37
CA ILE A 49 24.10 10.58 9.11
C ILE A 49 23.29 9.54 8.31
N SER A 50 24.02 8.55 7.79
CA SER A 50 23.51 7.26 7.34
C SER A 50 22.94 6.48 8.53
N ILE A 51 21.64 6.17 8.50
CA ILE A 51 21.07 5.08 9.30
C ILE A 51 20.40 4.12 8.34
N ALA A 52 21.19 3.17 7.83
CA ALA A 52 20.68 1.86 7.44
C ALA A 52 21.78 0.79 7.49
N ARG A 53 21.53 -0.27 8.28
CA ARG A 53 21.71 -1.71 7.97
C ARG A 53 22.47 -2.53 9.02
N ARG A 54 21.89 -3.71 9.25
CA ARG A 54 22.46 -4.94 9.86
C ARG A 54 22.77 -4.85 11.35
N ASP A 55 21.81 -5.23 12.18
CA ASP A 55 21.89 -6.45 12.98
C ASP A 55 20.67 -6.58 13.90
N VAL A 56 20.45 -7.79 14.41
CA VAL A 56 19.47 -8.15 15.46
C VAL A 56 18.05 -8.51 14.98
N LEU A 57 17.96 -9.50 14.09
CA LEU A 57 16.84 -10.46 14.10
C LEU A 57 17.37 -11.78 14.68
N ARG A 58 17.47 -11.84 16.01
CA ARG A 58 17.54 -13.06 16.83
C ARG A 58 17.53 -12.65 18.29
N ARG A 59 16.38 -12.78 18.97
CA ARG A 59 16.29 -13.43 20.29
C ARG A 59 14.84 -13.60 20.73
N THR A 60 14.70 -14.68 21.47
CA THR A 60 13.53 -15.50 21.78
C THR A 60 12.66 -14.91 22.90
N ALA A 61 11.44 -15.43 22.98
CA ALA A 61 10.44 -15.24 24.03
C ALA A 61 10.93 -15.55 25.46
N ALA A 62 10.36 -14.84 26.45
CA ALA A 62 9.95 -15.37 27.74
C ALA A 62 9.06 -14.36 28.52
N SER A 63 8.06 -14.93 29.21
CA SER A 63 7.01 -14.40 30.11
C SER A 63 7.22 -13.09 30.88
N ALA A 64 6.10 -12.37 31.10
CA ALA A 64 5.62 -12.04 32.44
C ALA A 64 4.12 -11.66 32.45
N THR A 65 3.40 -12.27 33.39
CA THR A 65 2.02 -12.05 33.84
C THR A 65 1.84 -10.76 34.64
N ALA A 66 0.70 -10.08 34.51
CA ALA A 66 0.06 -9.34 35.61
C ALA A 66 -1.46 -9.13 35.36
N THR A 67 -2.24 -9.36 36.41
CA THR A 67 -3.70 -9.33 36.55
C THR A 67 -4.18 -8.07 37.28
N ALA A 68 -5.41 -7.60 36.97
CA ALA A 68 -6.44 -6.94 37.83
C ALA A 68 -7.19 -5.83 37.04
N VAL A 69 -8.49 -5.90 36.69
CA VAL A 69 -9.81 -5.88 37.40
C VAL A 69 -10.47 -4.47 37.47
N SER A 70 -11.58 -4.32 36.71
CA SER A 70 -12.84 -3.53 36.89
C SER A 70 -12.78 -1.98 36.97
N LEU A 71 -13.77 -1.15 36.59
CA LEU A 71 -15.25 -1.25 36.52
C LEU A 71 -15.81 -0.20 35.53
N ALA A 72 -17.05 -0.39 35.07
CA ALA A 72 -17.76 0.42 34.07
C ALA A 72 -18.37 1.74 34.59
N SER A 73 -18.48 2.76 33.71
CA SER A 73 -19.62 3.69 33.63
C SER A 73 -19.54 4.62 32.40
N HIS A 74 -20.61 4.66 31.61
CA HIS A 74 -21.01 5.72 30.66
C HIS A 74 -22.30 6.38 31.23
N PRO A 75 -22.69 7.64 30.93
CA PRO A 75 -22.70 8.21 29.57
C PRO A 75 -22.25 9.70 29.41
N SER A 76 -22.05 10.07 28.14
CA SER A 76 -21.70 11.39 27.55
C SER A 76 -22.81 12.46 27.71
N PRO A 77 -22.74 13.70 27.12
CA PRO A 77 -21.69 14.33 26.30
C PRO A 77 -21.41 15.83 26.60
N CYS A 78 -20.16 16.29 26.42
CA CYS A 78 -19.86 17.65 25.96
C CYS A 78 -18.39 17.78 25.57
N TYR A 79 -18.14 18.52 24.48
CA TYR A 79 -16.82 18.91 24.00
C TYR A 79 -15.97 19.49 25.15
N SER A 80 -14.86 18.83 25.45
CA SER A 80 -13.77 19.41 26.22
C SER A 80 -12.47 18.87 25.63
N ALA A 81 -11.63 19.80 25.15
CA ALA A 81 -10.22 19.56 24.89
C ALA A 81 -9.60 19.02 26.18
N ALA A 82 -9.26 17.73 26.21
CA ALA A 82 -8.59 17.11 27.33
C ALA A 82 -7.77 15.91 26.85
N ASP A 83 -6.49 15.99 27.17
CA ASP A 83 -5.53 14.89 27.37
C ASP A 83 -4.75 14.36 26.15
N ASP A 84 -3.80 15.18 25.67
CA ASP A 84 -2.72 14.82 24.73
C ASP A 84 -1.65 13.86 25.33
N THR A 85 -1.94 13.17 26.43
CA THR A 85 -0.98 12.30 27.12
C THR A 85 -1.41 10.84 27.27
N ILE A 86 -2.49 10.41 26.61
CA ILE A 86 -2.94 8.99 26.54
C ILE A 86 -2.73 8.39 25.13
N ALA A 87 -1.69 8.80 24.42
CA ALA A 87 -1.31 8.18 23.13
C ALA A 87 -0.49 6.86 23.29
N THR A 88 -0.18 6.40 24.50
CA THR A 88 1.12 5.70 24.69
C THR A 88 1.12 4.20 24.98
N THR A 89 -0.01 3.50 25.10
CA THR A 89 0.03 2.03 25.37
C THR A 89 -0.63 1.12 24.34
N THR A 90 -1.66 1.55 23.61
CA THR A 90 -2.37 0.70 22.62
C THR A 90 -2.65 1.37 21.26
N GLY A 91 -2.15 2.59 21.04
CA GLY A 91 -2.41 3.37 19.82
C GLY A 91 -1.86 2.75 18.52
N LEU A 92 -2.29 3.26 17.37
CA LEU A 92 -1.81 2.84 16.07
C LEU A 92 -0.29 3.09 15.94
N ALA A 93 0.18 4.25 16.40
CA ALA A 93 1.60 4.58 16.37
C ALA A 93 2.42 3.58 17.19
N ARG A 94 1.90 3.18 18.37
CA ARG A 94 2.52 2.14 19.20
C ARG A 94 2.58 0.81 18.45
N ARG A 95 1.48 0.36 17.82
CA ARG A 95 1.46 -0.91 17.04
C ARG A 95 2.48 -0.90 15.91
N LEU A 96 2.57 0.20 15.15
CA LEU A 96 3.55 0.36 14.07
C LEU A 96 4.99 0.41 14.62
N SER A 97 5.22 1.04 15.78
CA SER A 97 6.54 1.13 16.41
C SER A 97 7.12 -0.22 16.82
N LEU A 98 6.27 -1.23 17.08
CA LEU A 98 6.69 -2.59 17.41
C LEU A 98 7.35 -3.30 16.23
N ARG A 99 7.14 -2.83 14.99
CA ARG A 99 7.67 -3.43 13.75
C ARG A 99 7.36 -4.93 13.62
N ASP A 100 6.25 -5.34 14.22
CA ASP A 100 5.77 -6.72 14.21
C ASP A 100 4.52 -6.80 13.31
N PRO A 101 4.60 -7.49 12.15
CA PRO A 101 3.45 -7.67 11.25
C PRO A 101 2.23 -8.32 11.91
N SER A 102 2.41 -9.09 12.98
CA SER A 102 1.30 -9.74 13.69
C SER A 102 0.37 -8.74 14.39
N GLN A 103 0.83 -7.50 14.57
CA GLN A 103 0.06 -6.38 15.12
C GLN A 103 -0.86 -5.73 14.08
N LEU A 104 -0.62 -5.97 12.78
CA LEU A 104 -1.39 -5.44 11.66
C LEU A 104 -2.57 -6.36 11.35
N LYS A 105 -3.40 -6.67 12.34
CA LYS A 105 -4.53 -7.60 12.17
C LYS A 105 -5.61 -6.97 11.29
N ASN A 106 -6.31 -7.79 10.52
CA ASN A 106 -7.47 -7.34 9.76
C ASN A 106 -8.58 -6.84 10.70
N SER A 107 -9.32 -5.81 10.28
CA SER A 107 -10.48 -5.33 11.03
C SER A 107 -11.65 -6.28 10.76
N VAL A 108 -12.07 -7.00 11.78
CA VAL A 108 -13.21 -7.94 11.72
C VAL A 108 -14.55 -7.20 11.87
N PHE A 109 -14.54 -5.97 12.39
CA PHE A 109 -15.76 -5.18 12.61
C PHE A 109 -15.97 -4.18 11.47
N ASN A 110 -17.02 -4.41 10.68
CA ASN A 110 -17.50 -3.52 9.63
C ASN A 110 -18.41 -2.42 10.21
N ILE A 111 -17.88 -1.58 11.10
CA ILE A 111 -18.57 -0.34 11.46
C ILE A 111 -18.13 0.70 10.43
N PRO A 112 -19.02 1.19 9.55
CA PRO A 112 -18.63 2.11 8.49
C PRO A 112 -17.93 3.34 9.09
N PRO A 113 -16.64 3.56 8.79
CA PRO A 113 -15.89 4.64 9.42
C PRO A 113 -16.35 6.01 8.91
N LYS A 114 -16.02 7.07 9.65
CA LYS A 114 -16.13 8.44 9.13
C LYS A 114 -15.03 8.68 8.09
N ALA A 115 -15.19 9.72 7.27
CA ALA A 115 -14.13 10.16 6.36
C ALA A 115 -12.85 10.52 7.14
N GLN A 116 -11.68 10.19 6.59
CA GLN A 116 -10.39 10.57 7.16
C GLN A 116 -10.21 12.09 7.09
N VAL A 117 -9.81 12.69 8.21
CA VAL A 117 -9.38 14.09 8.27
C VAL A 117 -7.87 14.10 8.49
N TYR A 118 -7.14 14.82 7.64
CA TYR A 118 -5.70 14.96 7.74
C TYR A 118 -5.32 16.23 8.53
N PRO A 119 -4.21 16.20 9.30
CA PRO A 119 -3.74 17.32 10.09
C PRO A 119 -3.23 18.47 9.21
N ASP A 120 -3.15 19.66 9.78
CA ASP A 120 -2.88 20.92 9.06
C ASP A 120 -1.59 20.87 8.24
N PHE A 121 -0.52 20.26 8.77
CA PHE A 121 0.76 20.16 8.08
C PHE A 121 0.72 19.30 6.80
N LEU A 122 -0.24 18.38 6.69
CA LEU A 122 -0.46 17.55 5.50
C LEU A 122 -1.39 18.21 4.48
N ARG A 123 -2.02 19.34 4.80
CA ARG A 123 -2.99 19.97 3.88
C ARG A 123 -2.30 20.70 2.74
N GLY A 124 -2.94 20.72 1.58
CA GLY A 124 -2.45 21.31 0.35
C GLY A 124 -2.29 20.30 -0.78
N GLN A 125 -1.55 20.72 -1.81
CA GLN A 125 -1.25 19.93 -3.00
C GLN A 125 0.17 19.40 -2.91
N TRP A 126 0.35 18.11 -3.17
CA TRP A 126 1.62 17.42 -3.01
C TRP A 126 1.92 16.53 -4.22
N ASP A 127 3.15 16.58 -4.70
CA ASP A 127 3.71 15.55 -5.57
C ASP A 127 4.41 14.50 -4.71
N VAL A 128 3.79 13.32 -4.59
CA VAL A 128 4.25 12.21 -3.76
C VAL A 128 5.07 11.25 -4.62
N THR A 129 6.34 11.12 -4.28
CA THR A 129 7.21 10.07 -4.80
C THR A 129 7.19 8.89 -3.85
N MET A 130 6.86 7.72 -4.38
CA MET A 130 6.78 6.46 -3.67
C MET A 130 7.81 5.49 -4.23
N LYS A 131 8.65 4.95 -3.35
CA LYS A 131 9.70 4.00 -3.70
C LYS A 131 9.46 2.66 -3.03
N TYR A 132 9.35 1.60 -3.83
CA TYR A 132 9.21 0.25 -3.29
C TYR A 132 10.47 -0.21 -2.56
N ARG A 133 10.30 -0.77 -1.35
CA ARG A 133 11.41 -1.26 -0.52
C ARG A 133 11.46 -2.76 -0.37
N GLY A 134 10.33 -3.44 -0.57
CA GLY A 134 10.27 -4.88 -0.53
C GLY A 134 9.00 -5.39 0.14
N PHE A 135 9.04 -6.66 0.51
CA PHE A 135 7.91 -7.39 1.07
C PHE A 135 8.37 -8.37 2.14
N LEU A 136 7.43 -8.81 2.98
CA LEU A 136 7.61 -9.84 3.99
C LEU A 136 6.43 -10.81 3.96
N PHE A 137 6.69 -12.09 4.20
CA PHE A 137 5.69 -13.13 4.41
C PHE A 137 5.67 -13.51 5.90
N PRO A 138 4.80 -12.90 6.71
CA PRO A 138 4.85 -13.07 8.16
C PRO A 138 4.14 -14.33 8.68
N SER A 139 3.34 -15.02 7.84
CA SER A 139 2.68 -16.26 8.25
C SER A 139 3.71 -17.34 8.58
N THR A 140 3.56 -17.98 9.74
CA THR A 140 4.35 -19.15 10.15
C THR A 140 3.63 -20.47 9.87
N SER A 141 2.32 -20.43 9.60
CA SER A 141 1.49 -21.60 9.29
C SER A 141 1.51 -21.94 7.81
N ILE A 142 1.49 -20.93 6.94
CA ILE A 142 1.41 -21.11 5.49
C ILE A 142 2.80 -20.95 4.86
N PRO A 143 3.34 -21.98 4.17
CA PRO A 143 4.59 -21.86 3.44
C PRO A 143 4.54 -20.77 2.37
N LYS A 144 5.63 -20.02 2.23
CA LYS A 144 5.78 -18.93 1.26
C LYS A 144 5.44 -19.39 -0.17
N GLU A 145 5.85 -20.59 -0.55
CA GLU A 145 5.67 -21.14 -1.89
C GLU A 145 4.19 -21.28 -2.23
N LYS A 146 3.36 -21.64 -1.25
CA LYS A 146 1.90 -21.69 -1.42
C LYS A 146 1.32 -20.30 -1.62
N LEU A 147 1.74 -19.32 -0.81
CA LEU A 147 1.29 -17.94 -0.93
C LEU A 147 1.62 -17.39 -2.32
N VAL A 148 2.89 -17.47 -2.74
CA VAL A 148 3.36 -16.92 -4.02
C VAL A 148 2.68 -17.57 -5.23
N SER A 149 2.24 -18.83 -5.11
CA SER A 149 1.49 -19.51 -6.17
C SER A 149 0.05 -19.00 -6.33
N ASP A 150 -0.50 -18.35 -5.31
CA ASP A 150 -1.88 -17.89 -5.30
C ASP A 150 -2.01 -16.44 -5.77
N ILE A 151 -2.34 -16.28 -7.05
CA ILE A 151 -2.49 -14.98 -7.70
C ILE A 151 -3.71 -14.17 -7.21
N SER A 152 -4.62 -14.75 -6.41
CA SER A 152 -5.75 -14.02 -5.83
C SER A 152 -5.31 -13.08 -4.70
N ILE A 153 -4.18 -13.40 -4.05
CA ILE A 153 -3.67 -12.62 -2.91
C ILE A 153 -3.35 -11.19 -3.38
N PRO A 154 -3.89 -10.16 -2.68
CA PRO A 154 -3.64 -8.77 -3.03
C PRO A 154 -2.15 -8.45 -3.10
N GLY A 155 -1.74 -7.88 -4.23
CA GLY A 155 -0.37 -7.45 -4.54
C GLY A 155 0.39 -8.37 -5.50
N PHE A 156 -0.11 -9.55 -5.85
CA PHE A 156 0.52 -10.43 -6.86
C PHE A 156 0.02 -10.23 -8.30
N GLN A 157 -1.07 -9.47 -8.47
CA GLN A 157 -1.54 -9.03 -9.79
C GLN A 157 -1.64 -7.51 -9.84
N LYS A 158 -1.38 -6.91 -11.00
CA LYS A 158 -1.68 -5.49 -11.20
C LYS A 158 -3.16 -5.24 -10.94
N LEU A 159 -3.49 -4.11 -10.34
CA LEU A 159 -4.85 -3.70 -9.94
C LEU A 159 -5.51 -4.59 -8.90
N SER A 160 -4.77 -5.44 -8.20
CA SER A 160 -5.28 -6.16 -7.00
C SER A 160 -5.28 -5.28 -5.74
N ILE A 161 -4.54 -4.17 -5.75
CA ILE A 161 -4.55 -3.10 -4.74
C ILE A 161 -4.61 -1.77 -5.48
N ALA A 162 -5.74 -1.07 -5.43
CA ALA A 162 -5.97 0.10 -6.28
C ALA A 162 -4.99 1.26 -6.01
N GLN A 163 -4.73 1.60 -4.73
CA GLN A 163 -3.82 2.68 -4.36
C GLN A 163 -2.38 2.45 -4.84
N VAL A 164 -1.98 1.19 -4.98
CA VAL A 164 -0.64 0.75 -5.42
C VAL A 164 -0.83 -0.26 -6.55
N ALA A 165 -1.36 0.22 -7.68
CA ALA A 165 -1.85 -0.64 -8.78
C ALA A 165 -0.80 -1.59 -9.39
N ASP A 166 0.49 -1.33 -9.18
CA ASP A 166 1.59 -2.25 -9.46
C ASP A 166 2.56 -2.21 -8.28
N VAL A 167 2.32 -3.07 -7.29
CA VAL A 167 2.99 -3.03 -5.97
C VAL A 167 4.50 -3.08 -6.06
N GLY A 168 5.04 -3.87 -6.99
CA GLY A 168 6.47 -4.07 -7.18
C GLY A 168 7.16 -3.01 -8.03
N ARG A 169 6.44 -1.98 -8.52
CA ARG A 169 7.05 -0.91 -9.30
C ARG A 169 8.04 -0.14 -8.43
N GLU A 170 9.28 -0.03 -8.91
CA GLU A 170 10.39 0.52 -8.11
C GLU A 170 10.14 1.97 -7.67
N LEU A 171 9.64 2.81 -8.58
CA LEU A 171 9.40 4.23 -8.34
C LEU A 171 8.11 4.67 -9.04
N THR A 172 7.26 5.36 -8.29
CA THR A 172 6.02 5.97 -8.77
C THR A 172 5.91 7.39 -8.23
N THR A 173 5.47 8.34 -9.05
CA THR A 173 5.13 9.70 -8.61
C THR A 173 3.68 10.00 -8.94
N TYR A 174 2.92 10.49 -7.95
CA TYR A 174 1.50 10.79 -8.08
C TYR A 174 1.12 12.04 -7.28
N GLN A 175 -0.09 12.55 -7.46
CA GLN A 175 -0.55 13.77 -6.80
C GLN A 175 -1.43 13.43 -5.59
N MET A 176 -1.15 14.04 -4.45
CA MET A 176 -1.99 14.00 -3.27
C MET A 176 -2.55 15.39 -3.00
N SER A 177 -3.87 15.50 -2.96
CA SER A 177 -4.59 16.77 -2.80
C SER A 177 -5.42 16.69 -1.53
N ILE A 178 -5.11 17.53 -0.54
CA ILE A 178 -5.83 17.59 0.74
C ILE A 178 -6.35 19.01 0.92
N ASP A 179 -7.67 19.14 1.10
CA ASP A 179 -8.34 20.44 1.22
C ASP A 179 -7.82 21.23 2.44
N PRO A 180 -7.39 22.50 2.25
CA PRO A 180 -6.76 23.29 3.30
C PRO A 180 -7.69 23.62 4.47
N VAL A 181 -9.00 23.67 4.24
CA VAL A 181 -9.98 24.08 5.26
C VAL A 181 -10.50 22.89 6.04
N THR A 182 -10.88 21.83 5.33
CA THR A 182 -11.57 20.65 5.88
C THR A 182 -10.65 19.49 6.20
N GLY A 183 -9.44 19.45 5.63
CA GLY A 183 -8.51 18.34 5.80
C GLY A 183 -8.93 17.06 5.06
N PHE A 184 -9.89 17.12 4.14
CA PHE A 184 -10.32 15.98 3.34
C PHE A 184 -9.46 15.82 2.09
N GLU A 185 -9.06 14.60 1.79
CA GLU A 185 -8.36 14.26 0.56
C GLU A 185 -9.30 14.21 -0.66
N ASP A 186 -8.85 14.77 -1.77
CA ASP A 186 -9.44 14.56 -3.08
C ASP A 186 -9.02 13.20 -3.64
N ARG A 187 -9.78 12.17 -3.25
CA ARG A 187 -9.57 10.80 -3.69
C ARG A 187 -9.68 10.62 -5.20
N SER A 188 -10.39 11.50 -5.91
CA SER A 188 -10.48 11.42 -7.37
C SER A 188 -9.13 11.70 -8.01
N ILE A 189 -8.48 12.81 -7.62
CA ILE A 189 -7.13 13.16 -8.10
C ILE A 189 -6.11 12.11 -7.63
N SER A 190 -6.13 11.75 -6.35
CA SER A 190 -5.08 10.91 -5.77
C SER A 190 -5.08 9.48 -6.28
N LEU A 191 -6.25 8.85 -6.39
CA LEU A 191 -6.32 7.50 -6.97
C LEU A 191 -6.08 7.52 -8.48
N THR A 192 -6.61 8.51 -9.22
CA THR A 192 -6.41 8.59 -10.69
C THR A 192 -4.94 8.70 -11.03
N THR A 193 -4.24 9.66 -10.42
CA THR A 193 -2.83 9.90 -10.69
C THR A 193 -1.96 8.74 -10.18
N SER A 194 -2.28 8.16 -9.02
CA SER A 194 -1.55 6.99 -8.52
C SER A 194 -1.69 5.78 -9.44
N ILE A 195 -2.92 5.42 -9.84
CA ILE A 195 -3.17 4.26 -10.71
C ILE A 195 -2.46 4.43 -12.05
N ASN A 196 -2.64 5.58 -12.70
CA ASN A 196 -2.02 5.84 -14.00
C ASN A 196 -0.48 5.81 -13.91
N ALA A 197 0.09 6.38 -12.85
CA ALA A 197 1.54 6.38 -12.64
C ALA A 197 2.10 4.97 -12.40
N HIS A 198 1.40 4.14 -11.63
CA HIS A 198 1.77 2.74 -11.42
C HIS A 198 1.70 1.91 -12.70
N LEU A 199 0.67 2.13 -13.52
CA LEU A 199 0.50 1.40 -14.77
C LEU A 199 1.41 1.94 -15.89
N GLY A 200 1.82 3.21 -15.81
CA GLY A 200 2.62 3.89 -16.82
C GLY A 200 1.83 4.41 -18.01
N TYR A 201 0.50 4.51 -17.89
CA TYR A 201 -0.40 5.00 -18.92
C TYR A 201 -1.73 5.46 -18.31
N ASP A 202 -2.46 6.31 -19.03
CA ASP A 202 -3.82 6.69 -18.64
C ASP A 202 -4.78 5.51 -18.75
N ALA A 203 -5.30 5.09 -17.59
CA ALA A 203 -6.11 3.90 -17.43
C ALA A 203 -7.48 4.21 -16.79
N VAL A 204 -7.51 5.17 -15.87
CA VAL A 204 -8.73 5.55 -15.15
C VAL A 204 -9.57 6.49 -16.01
N ARG A 205 -10.85 6.17 -16.14
CA ARG A 205 -11.86 7.03 -16.79
C ARG A 205 -12.49 7.97 -15.78
N GLU A 206 -12.91 7.43 -14.63
CA GLU A 206 -13.66 8.18 -13.64
C GLU A 206 -13.50 7.55 -12.25
N ILE A 207 -13.53 8.40 -11.22
CA ILE A 207 -13.61 7.99 -9.82
C ILE A 207 -14.85 8.62 -9.21
N LEU A 208 -15.78 7.77 -8.79
CA LEU A 208 -17.01 8.15 -8.11
C LEU A 208 -16.79 8.00 -6.60
N TYR A 209 -16.69 9.14 -5.92
CA TYR A 209 -16.58 9.21 -4.46
C TYR A 209 -17.37 10.38 -3.91
N ASN A 210 -18.34 10.09 -3.05
CA ASN A 210 -19.11 11.11 -2.35
C ASN A 210 -18.94 10.97 -0.84
N ARG A 211 -18.02 11.75 -0.27
CA ARG A 211 -17.72 11.73 1.16
C ARG A 211 -18.90 12.08 2.08
N LYS A 212 -19.89 12.86 1.60
CA LYS A 212 -21.03 13.29 2.41
C LYS A 212 -22.10 12.20 2.50
N ASP A 213 -22.31 11.49 1.40
CA ASP A 213 -23.31 10.44 1.29
C ASP A 213 -22.75 9.08 1.74
N ASN A 214 -21.59 8.69 1.17
CA ASN A 214 -20.94 7.42 1.48
C ASN A 214 -19.41 7.56 1.48
N PRO A 215 -18.80 7.93 2.62
CA PRO A 215 -17.34 8.06 2.73
C PRO A 215 -16.58 6.73 2.67
N ASN A 216 -17.31 5.60 2.56
CA ASN A 216 -16.76 4.26 2.70
C ASN A 216 -16.82 3.46 1.40
N ARG A 217 -17.34 4.04 0.33
CA ARG A 217 -17.38 3.42 -0.99
C ARG A 217 -16.75 4.32 -2.04
N ILE A 218 -15.86 3.76 -2.84
CA ILE A 218 -15.27 4.42 -4.02
C ILE A 218 -15.44 3.48 -5.20
N SER A 219 -16.04 3.96 -6.29
CA SER A 219 -16.04 3.24 -7.57
C SER A 219 -15.00 3.85 -8.50
N ILE A 220 -14.18 3.00 -9.11
CA ILE A 220 -13.14 3.37 -10.07
C ILE A 220 -13.47 2.69 -11.39
N ASP A 221 -13.80 3.49 -12.38
CA ASP A 221 -14.08 3.03 -13.73
C ASP A 221 -12.84 3.19 -14.61
N PHE A 222 -12.53 2.14 -15.36
CA PHE A 222 -11.40 2.14 -16.29
C PHE A 222 -11.86 2.47 -17.70
N ILE A 223 -10.95 3.03 -18.49
CA ILE A 223 -11.15 3.20 -19.93
C ILE A 223 -11.35 1.81 -20.54
N PRO A 224 -12.43 1.58 -21.33
CA PRO A 224 -12.72 0.28 -21.91
C PRO A 224 -11.53 -0.29 -22.68
N ASN A 225 -11.25 -1.59 -22.47
CA ASN A 225 -10.15 -2.33 -23.09
C ASN A 225 -8.74 -1.76 -22.83
N ARG A 226 -8.58 -0.83 -21.89
CA ARG A 226 -7.28 -0.21 -21.58
C ARG A 226 -6.45 -1.05 -20.62
N THR A 227 -7.10 -1.76 -19.70
CA THR A 227 -6.44 -2.71 -18.79
C THR A 227 -7.02 -4.10 -18.97
N ARG A 228 -6.21 -5.14 -18.78
CA ARG A 228 -6.65 -6.54 -18.84
C ARG A 228 -7.25 -7.03 -17.52
N ASN A 229 -6.89 -6.41 -16.41
CA ASN A 229 -7.19 -6.92 -15.07
C ASN A 229 -8.45 -6.30 -14.47
N ALA A 230 -8.86 -5.11 -14.92
CA ALA A 230 -10.07 -4.44 -14.42
C ALA A 230 -10.76 -3.57 -15.48
N ASN A 231 -12.07 -3.67 -15.52
CA ASN A 231 -12.97 -2.68 -16.13
C ASN A 231 -13.54 -1.73 -15.08
N ARG A 232 -13.74 -2.23 -13.85
CA ARG A 232 -14.22 -1.48 -12.70
C ARG A 232 -13.63 -2.04 -11.41
N ILE A 233 -13.33 -1.17 -10.45
CA ILE A 233 -12.99 -1.56 -9.08
C ILE A 233 -13.96 -0.85 -8.14
N GLU A 234 -14.46 -1.58 -7.14
CA GLU A 234 -15.21 -1.03 -6.02
C GLU A 234 -14.37 -1.21 -4.75
N LEU A 235 -14.11 -0.11 -4.05
CA LEU A 235 -13.41 -0.10 -2.77
C LEU A 235 -14.42 0.11 -1.65
N PHE A 236 -14.39 -0.76 -0.65
CA PHE A 236 -15.19 -0.67 0.56
C PHE A 236 -14.24 -0.47 1.75
N CYS A 237 -14.25 0.72 2.34
CA CYS A 237 -13.47 1.03 3.52
C CYS A 237 -14.22 0.56 4.77
N ASN A 238 -13.68 -0.46 5.43
CA ASN A 238 -14.32 -1.14 6.56
C ASN A 238 -13.92 -0.56 7.91
N ALA A 239 -12.73 0.04 8.00
CA ALA A 239 -12.25 0.71 9.21
C ALA A 239 -11.20 1.76 8.86
N ARG A 240 -11.14 2.80 9.70
CA ARG A 240 -10.09 3.82 9.70
C ARG A 240 -9.63 4.07 11.12
N GLU A 241 -8.34 4.27 11.28
CA GLU A 241 -7.74 4.77 12.51
C GLU A 241 -6.73 5.85 12.15
N SER A 242 -6.62 6.88 12.98
CA SER A 242 -5.59 7.91 12.83
C SER A 242 -5.18 8.47 14.17
N GLU A 243 -3.91 8.83 14.28
CA GLU A 243 -3.29 9.32 15.50
C GLU A 243 -2.24 10.36 15.15
N LEU A 244 -2.21 11.46 15.90
CA LEU A 244 -1.20 12.49 15.82
C LEU A 244 -0.28 12.35 17.04
N VAL A 245 1.01 12.20 16.81
CA VAL A 245 2.02 11.98 17.85
C VAL A 245 3.02 13.13 17.82
N VAL A 246 3.14 13.84 18.92
CA VAL A 246 4.16 14.87 19.12
C VAL A 246 5.37 14.22 19.80
N VAL A 247 6.50 14.18 19.10
CA VAL A 247 7.75 13.63 19.64
C VAL A 247 8.66 14.77 20.08
N PRO A 248 8.99 14.89 21.37
CA PRO A 248 10.02 15.82 21.84
C PRO A 248 11.36 15.41 21.25
N GLN A 249 12.06 16.29 20.52
CA GLN A 249 13.44 16.00 20.15
C GLN A 249 14.34 16.17 21.37
N ALA A 250 15.29 15.25 21.54
CA ALA A 250 16.33 15.40 22.56
C ALA A 250 17.16 16.67 22.25
N PRO A 251 17.56 17.45 23.27
CA PRO A 251 18.40 18.62 23.04
C PRO A 251 19.69 18.19 22.35
N THR A 252 19.89 18.65 21.11
CA THR A 252 21.18 18.50 20.43
C THR A 252 22.19 19.34 21.20
N SER A 253 23.26 18.72 21.69
CA SER A 253 24.24 19.32 22.59
C SER A 253 25.19 20.32 21.90
N SER A 254 24.69 21.13 20.97
CA SER A 254 25.52 22.01 20.15
C SER A 254 24.78 23.25 19.66
N SER A 255 24.19 24.02 20.57
CA SER A 255 23.83 25.42 20.31
C SER A 255 23.73 26.19 21.62
N ALA A 256 24.87 26.75 22.05
CA ALA A 256 24.87 27.87 22.97
C ALA A 256 24.41 29.12 22.20
N SER A 257 23.58 29.94 22.85
CA SER A 257 23.08 31.26 22.45
C SER A 257 21.90 31.30 21.46
N SER A 258 20.69 31.40 21.98
CA SER A 258 19.87 32.62 21.92
C SER A 258 18.46 32.34 22.44
N SER A 259 17.88 33.35 23.07
CA SER A 259 16.62 33.31 23.80
C SER A 259 15.41 33.20 22.88
N SER A 260 14.92 31.99 22.66
CA SER A 260 13.50 31.69 22.45
C SER A 260 13.29 30.21 22.70
N SER A 261 12.53 29.87 23.73
CA SER A 261 12.19 28.51 24.14
C SER A 261 11.31 27.82 23.09
N GLN A 262 11.93 27.34 22.02
CA GLN A 262 11.31 26.46 21.03
C GLN A 262 11.99 25.10 21.20
N THR A 263 11.38 24.23 22.01
CA THR A 263 11.70 22.80 21.96
C THR A 263 11.38 22.31 20.56
N ASP A 264 12.38 21.86 19.82
CA ASP A 264 12.18 21.24 18.52
C ASP A 264 11.32 19.98 18.72
N THR A 265 10.02 20.08 18.47
CA THR A 265 9.10 18.95 18.48
C THR A 265 8.95 18.47 17.05
N SER A 266 9.04 17.17 16.80
CA SER A 266 8.64 16.62 15.49
C SER A 266 7.24 16.03 15.59
N THR A 267 6.36 16.42 14.67
CA THR A 267 5.00 15.89 14.58
C THR A 267 4.98 14.68 13.63
N ILE A 268 4.38 13.58 14.08
CA ILE A 268 4.17 12.38 13.28
C ILE A 268 2.67 12.13 13.21
N PHE A 269 2.15 11.98 12.00
CA PHE A 269 0.78 11.54 11.77
C PHE A 269 0.80 10.10 11.26
N VAL A 270 0.06 9.23 11.91
CA VAL A 270 -0.18 7.87 11.42
C VAL A 270 -1.66 7.69 11.12
N CYS A 271 -1.97 7.02 10.02
CA CYS A 271 -3.34 6.62 9.72
C CYS A 271 -3.38 5.25 9.04
N SER A 272 -4.54 4.62 9.09
CA SER A 272 -4.78 3.34 8.43
C SER A 272 -6.15 3.28 7.79
N GLU A 273 -6.25 2.51 6.72
CA GLU A 273 -7.51 2.18 6.05
C GLU A 273 -7.57 0.69 5.76
N HIS A 274 -8.59 0.01 6.29
CA HIS A 274 -8.90 -1.37 5.96
C HIS A 274 -9.87 -1.40 4.79
N ILE A 275 -9.51 -2.08 3.72
CA ILE A 275 -10.21 -2.03 2.45
C ILE A 275 -10.54 -3.45 1.99
N ARG A 276 -11.82 -3.68 1.70
CA ARG A 276 -12.26 -4.77 0.83
C ARG A 276 -12.38 -4.20 -0.58
N GLN A 277 -11.62 -4.76 -1.51
CA GLN A 277 -11.65 -4.41 -2.91
C GLN A 277 -12.41 -5.49 -3.69
N VAL A 278 -13.31 -5.07 -4.57
CA VAL A 278 -13.94 -5.94 -5.56
C VAL A 278 -13.56 -5.47 -6.96
N THR A 279 -12.79 -6.29 -7.67
CA THR A 279 -12.35 -6.00 -9.03
C THR A 279 -13.21 -6.76 -10.03
N PHE A 280 -13.80 -6.03 -10.98
CA PHE A 280 -14.55 -6.58 -12.10
C PHE A 280 -13.69 -6.50 -13.36
N GLY A 281 -13.41 -7.63 -13.99
CA GLY A 281 -12.62 -7.73 -15.21
C GLY A 281 -13.33 -8.53 -16.31
N LEU A 282 -12.73 -8.55 -17.48
CA LEU A 282 -13.16 -9.43 -18.57
C LEU A 282 -12.87 -10.89 -18.17
N SER A 283 -13.88 -11.75 -18.21
CA SER A 283 -13.64 -13.20 -18.08
C SER A 283 -13.09 -13.77 -19.38
N GLN A 284 -12.42 -14.92 -19.27
CA GLN A 284 -12.09 -15.75 -20.43
C GLN A 284 -13.33 -16.46 -20.99
N GLU A 285 -14.38 -16.60 -20.18
CA GLU A 285 -15.68 -17.16 -20.58
C GLU A 285 -16.61 -16.08 -21.10
N PHE A 286 -17.17 -16.29 -22.29
CA PHE A 286 -18.12 -15.37 -22.90
C PHE A 286 -19.39 -15.25 -22.03
N GLY A 287 -19.73 -14.02 -21.62
CA GLY A 287 -20.96 -13.74 -20.86
C GLY A 287 -20.82 -13.82 -19.33
N VAL A 288 -19.66 -14.20 -18.79
CA VAL A 288 -19.39 -14.19 -17.34
C VAL A 288 -18.44 -13.02 -17.03
N ALA A 289 -18.72 -12.22 -16.00
CA ALA A 289 -17.76 -11.21 -15.54
C ALA A 289 -16.78 -11.86 -14.56
N ARG A 290 -15.46 -11.66 -14.74
CA ARG A 290 -14.49 -12.08 -13.72
C ARG A 290 -14.64 -11.13 -12.54
N GLN A 291 -14.95 -11.67 -11.37
CA GLN A 291 -14.93 -10.94 -10.11
C GLN A 291 -13.83 -11.49 -9.21
N VAL A 292 -12.98 -10.61 -8.68
CA VAL A 292 -11.95 -10.96 -7.71
C VAL A 292 -12.14 -10.08 -6.48
N VAL A 293 -12.06 -10.68 -5.31
CA VAL A 293 -12.14 -9.96 -4.04
C VAL A 293 -10.80 -10.01 -3.36
N GLY A 294 -10.37 -8.86 -2.82
CA GLY A 294 -9.14 -8.75 -2.06
C GLY A 294 -9.38 -7.98 -0.76
N ASN A 295 -8.73 -8.38 0.32
CA ASN A 295 -8.74 -7.65 1.57
C ASN A 295 -7.32 -7.20 1.89
N TYR A 296 -7.15 -5.91 2.16
CA TYR A 296 -5.87 -5.35 2.54
C TYR A 296 -6.06 -4.14 3.45
N ALA A 297 -5.00 -3.73 4.12
CA ALA A 297 -4.96 -2.50 4.87
C ALA A 297 -3.73 -1.69 4.50
N HIS A 298 -3.91 -0.39 4.38
CA HIS A 298 -2.81 0.56 4.25
C HIS A 298 -2.54 1.19 5.61
N PHE A 299 -1.27 1.39 5.92
CA PHE A 299 -0.80 2.09 7.11
C PHE A 299 0.18 3.16 6.65
N TRP A 300 -0.23 4.42 6.69
CA TRP A 300 0.62 5.56 6.37
C TRP A 300 1.23 6.13 7.64
N THR A 301 2.49 6.52 7.53
CA THR A 301 3.19 7.34 8.51
C THR A 301 3.75 8.55 7.78
N TRP A 302 3.43 9.75 8.26
CA TRP A 302 3.93 11.02 7.75
C TRP A 302 4.64 11.76 8.87
N LYS A 303 5.82 12.30 8.56
CA LYS A 303 6.61 13.10 9.48
C LYS A 303 6.74 14.51 8.91
N GLU A 304 6.42 15.48 9.75
CA GLU A 304 6.67 16.90 9.50
C GLU A 304 8.18 17.18 9.56
N ASP A 305 8.71 17.88 8.55
CA ASP A 305 10.11 18.30 8.51
C ASP A 305 10.25 19.73 9.03
N ASN A 306 10.31 19.88 10.36
CA ASN A 306 10.40 21.19 11.02
C ASN A 306 11.74 21.91 10.82
N ASN A 307 12.74 21.25 10.22
CA ASN A 307 14.05 21.83 9.96
C ASN A 307 14.12 22.53 8.60
N ASN A 308 13.14 22.32 7.72
CA ASN A 308 13.04 23.02 6.45
C ASN A 308 12.18 24.28 6.63
N GLN A 309 12.80 25.45 6.63
CA GLN A 309 12.11 26.74 6.77
C GLN A 309 11.01 26.98 5.71
N GLU A 310 10.99 26.19 4.63
CA GLU A 310 9.97 26.30 3.59
C GLU A 310 8.80 25.30 3.72
N ASN A 311 8.76 24.38 4.69
CA ASN A 311 7.66 23.38 4.86
C ASN A 311 7.23 22.67 3.54
N ASN A 312 8.15 22.59 2.57
CA ASN A 312 7.86 22.17 1.21
C ASN A 312 8.11 20.68 0.97
N ILE A 313 8.63 19.96 1.97
CA ILE A 313 8.95 18.54 1.86
C ILE A 313 8.45 17.83 3.11
N MET A 314 7.78 16.70 2.91
CA MET A 314 7.46 15.75 3.98
C MET A 314 7.98 14.37 3.61
N THR A 315 8.30 13.59 4.64
CA THR A 315 8.73 12.20 4.47
C THR A 315 7.76 11.27 5.16
N GLY A 316 7.68 10.04 4.68
CA GLY A 316 6.78 9.05 5.22
C GLY A 316 7.08 7.64 4.77
N ASN A 317 6.22 6.73 5.20
CA ASN A 317 6.24 5.34 4.77
C ASN A 317 4.80 4.85 4.60
N LEU A 318 4.60 3.93 3.66
CA LEU A 318 3.38 3.17 3.49
C LEU A 318 3.69 1.69 3.71
N LEU A 319 3.01 1.07 4.67
CA LEU A 319 2.91 -0.38 4.76
C LEU A 319 1.56 -0.82 4.19
N THR A 320 1.57 -1.85 3.35
CA THR A 320 0.33 -2.47 2.86
C THR A 320 0.30 -3.92 3.28
N ALA A 321 -0.63 -4.27 4.16
CA ALA A 321 -0.86 -5.61 4.66
C ALA A 321 -1.99 -6.27 3.87
N ALA A 322 -1.75 -7.42 3.24
CA ALA A 322 -2.79 -8.19 2.56
C ALA A 322 -3.23 -9.39 3.39
N TYR A 323 -4.53 -9.67 3.35
CA TYR A 323 -5.20 -10.71 4.13
C TYR A 323 -5.92 -11.68 3.21
N LEU A 324 -6.11 -12.90 3.68
CA LEU A 324 -6.97 -13.87 3.01
C LEU A 324 -8.44 -13.49 3.20
N ASP A 325 -9.23 -13.60 2.14
CA ASP A 325 -10.68 -13.58 2.20
C ASP A 325 -11.22 -14.92 2.70
N ALA A 326 -12.43 -14.91 3.27
CA ALA A 326 -13.10 -16.13 3.71
C ALA A 326 -13.33 -17.16 2.58
N GLN A 327 -13.28 -16.71 1.32
CA GLN A 327 -13.38 -17.56 0.13
C GLN A 327 -12.04 -18.19 -0.29
N ASP A 328 -10.91 -17.73 0.26
CA ASP A 328 -9.60 -18.26 -0.10
C ASP A 328 -9.36 -19.63 0.54
N ALA A 329 -8.74 -20.55 -0.20
CA ALA A 329 -8.52 -21.93 0.24
C ALA A 329 -7.69 -22.05 1.53
N LEU A 330 -6.80 -21.08 1.76
CA LEU A 330 -5.88 -21.06 2.90
C LEU A 330 -6.42 -20.25 4.10
N PHE A 331 -7.63 -19.68 4.01
CA PHE A 331 -8.16 -18.74 4.99
C PHE A 331 -8.11 -19.26 6.43
N PHE A 332 -8.50 -20.52 6.65
CA PHE A 332 -8.54 -21.10 7.99
C PHE A 332 -7.16 -21.32 8.61
N GLU A 333 -6.08 -21.29 7.82
CA GLU A 333 -4.71 -21.38 8.33
C GLU A 333 -4.20 -20.03 8.90
N GLU A 334 -4.73 -18.90 8.42
CA GLU A 334 -4.38 -17.56 8.89
C GLU A 334 -5.52 -16.54 8.64
N PRO A 335 -6.60 -16.57 9.44
CA PRO A 335 -7.84 -15.85 9.13
C PRO A 335 -7.80 -14.34 9.43
N SER A 336 -6.81 -13.87 10.19
CA SER A 336 -6.80 -12.49 10.73
C SER A 336 -5.49 -11.75 10.60
N LYS A 337 -4.36 -12.45 10.43
CA LYS A 337 -3.05 -11.82 10.27
C LYS A 337 -2.74 -11.63 8.79
N PRO A 338 -1.83 -10.68 8.46
CA PRO A 338 -1.41 -10.53 7.08
C PRO A 338 -0.70 -11.80 6.60
N VAL A 339 -0.91 -12.14 5.34
CA VAL A 339 -0.12 -13.17 4.66
C VAL A 339 1.06 -12.58 3.90
N VAL A 340 0.97 -11.31 3.50
CA VAL A 340 2.08 -10.54 2.94
C VAL A 340 1.99 -9.07 3.37
N VAL A 341 3.14 -8.45 3.63
CA VAL A 341 3.25 -7.02 3.91
C VAL A 341 4.23 -6.39 2.94
N TYR A 342 3.80 -5.35 2.24
CA TYR A 342 4.62 -4.54 1.35
C TYR A 342 5.04 -3.25 2.04
N SER A 343 6.22 -2.74 1.69
CA SER A 343 6.74 -1.47 2.24
C SER A 343 7.19 -0.52 1.13
N HIS A 344 6.80 0.73 1.26
CA HIS A 344 7.20 1.82 0.38
C HIS A 344 7.63 3.05 1.17
N ASP A 345 8.72 3.69 0.76
CA ASP A 345 9.09 5.01 1.28
C ASP A 345 8.38 6.10 0.50
N LEU A 346 7.99 7.17 1.21
CA LEU A 346 7.28 8.30 0.66
C LEU A 346 8.08 9.58 0.85
N VAL A 347 8.13 10.40 -0.20
CA VAL A 347 8.59 11.79 -0.15
C VAL A 347 7.55 12.64 -0.85
N ALA A 348 6.90 13.53 -0.11
CA ALA A 348 5.91 14.46 -0.65
C ALA A 348 6.55 15.84 -0.80
N ARG A 349 6.47 16.43 -1.99
CA ARG A 349 6.91 17.80 -2.25
C ARG A 349 5.69 18.68 -2.48
N LYS A 350 5.62 19.80 -1.78
CA LYS A 350 4.50 20.73 -1.89
C LYS A 350 4.52 21.35 -3.27
N ARG A 351 3.36 21.38 -3.92
CA ARG A 351 3.21 22.03 -5.22
C ARG A 351 2.96 23.52 -5.00
N SER A 352 3.84 24.33 -5.59
CA SER A 352 3.80 25.80 -5.53
C SER A 352 2.56 26.39 -6.18
#